data_AF-A0A498J7X8-F1
#
_entry.id   AF-A0A498J7X8-F1
#
_cell.length_a   1.000
_cell.length_b   1.000
_cell.length_c   1.000
_cell.angle_alpha   90.00
_cell.angle_beta   90.00
_cell.angle_gamma   90.00
#
_symmetry.space_group_name_H-M   'P 1'
#
loop_
_entity.id
_entity.type
_entity.pdbx_description
1 polymer ?
#
loop_
_entity_poly.entity_id
_entity_poly.type
_entity_poly.pdbx_seq_one_letter_code
_entity_poly.pdbx_strand_id
1 'polypeptide(L)'
;MRAVLSPTGQFNLLLWIERSKTWFEAWGEPINKCDYYARCGPYGACDKNGDPLSSQRKCLKGFRTDFQKQWATGDWPGGCVREKALTCDKGEGFSKFEKMKLPDHAIILGNMSMSECEFECHWKFGTALAQLMPIQMRQKEVL
;
A
#
# COMPACT_ATOMS: atom_id res chain seq x y z
N MET A 1 6.96 -27.90 -8.21
CA MET A 1 6.47 -26.71 -7.47
C MET A 1 4.98 -26.87 -7.24
N ARG A 2 4.48 -26.52 -6.06
CA ARG A 2 3.05 -26.56 -5.70
C ARG A 2 2.66 -25.23 -5.07
N ALA A 3 1.53 -24.68 -5.46
CA ALA A 3 0.90 -23.55 -4.78
C ALA A 3 -0.27 -24.09 -3.94
N VAL A 4 -0.29 -23.81 -2.64
CA VAL A 4 -1.27 -24.38 -1.71
C VAL A 4 -1.89 -23.26 -0.88
N LEU A 5 -3.21 -23.25 -0.81
CA LEU A 5 -3.97 -22.39 0.11
C LEU A 5 -4.47 -23.25 1.27
N SER A 6 -4.06 -22.93 2.50
CA SER A 6 -4.51 -23.64 3.69
C SER A 6 -5.94 -23.24 4.07
N PRO A 7 -6.65 -24.07 4.86
CA PRO A 7 -7.95 -23.69 5.42
C PRO A 7 -7.93 -22.43 6.31
N THR A 8 -6.76 -22.05 6.84
CA THR A 8 -6.58 -20.83 7.63
C THR A 8 -6.37 -19.58 6.76
N GLY A 9 -6.38 -19.73 5.43
CA GLY A 9 -6.15 -18.63 4.48
C GLY A 9 -4.68 -18.31 4.21
N GLN A 10 -3.74 -19.18 4.60
CA GLN A 10 -2.32 -19.01 4.31
C GLN A 10 -2.02 -19.58 2.93
N PHE A 11 -1.52 -18.73 2.03
CA PHE A 11 -0.96 -19.14 0.75
C PHE A 11 0.51 -19.52 0.91
N ASN A 12 0.93 -20.65 0.33
CA ASN A 12 2.31 -21.12 0.37
C ASN A 12 2.75 -21.64 -1.00
N LEU A 13 3.97 -21.28 -1.41
CA LEU A 13 4.67 -21.82 -2.56
C LEU A 13 5.70 -22.85 -2.10
N LEU A 14 5.47 -24.11 -2.47
CA LEU A 14 6.29 -25.24 -2.09
C LEU A 14 7.16 -25.71 -3.25
N LEU A 15 8.47 -25.82 -3.01
CA LEU A 15 9.45 -26.41 -3.91
C LEU A 15 9.77 -27.83 -3.47
N TRP A 16 9.90 -28.74 -4.44
CA TRP A 16 10.29 -30.10 -4.14
C TRP A 16 11.82 -30.20 -4.10
N ILE A 17 12.37 -30.63 -2.97
CA ILE A 17 13.82 -30.86 -2.84
C ILE A 17 14.10 -32.35 -3.04
N GLU A 18 14.75 -32.66 -4.16
CA GLU A 18 14.99 -34.04 -4.56
C GLU A 18 15.95 -34.78 -3.61
N ARG A 19 16.94 -34.08 -3.05
CA ARG A 19 17.94 -34.65 -2.13
C ARG A 19 17.33 -35.15 -0.82
N SER A 20 16.41 -34.38 -0.25
CA SER A 20 15.73 -34.71 1.01
C SER A 20 14.39 -35.42 0.80
N LYS A 21 13.88 -35.45 -0.44
CA LYS A 21 12.52 -35.93 -0.77
C LYS A 21 11.45 -35.23 0.07
N THR A 22 11.63 -33.92 0.30
CA THR A 22 10.71 -33.09 1.09
C THR A 22 10.24 -31.87 0.31
N TRP A 23 9.07 -31.36 0.70
CA TRP A 23 8.61 -30.03 0.28
C TRP A 23 9.28 -28.96 1.15
N PHE A 24 9.88 -27.97 0.51
CA PHE A 24 10.42 -26.77 1.13
C PHE A 24 9.50 -25.60 0.82
N GLU A 25 9.13 -24.85 1.85
CA GLU A 25 8.37 -23.62 1.70
C GLU A 25 9.30 -22.50 1.23
N ALA A 26 9.12 -22.06 -0.02
CA ALA A 26 9.92 -21.00 -0.60
C ALA A 26 9.40 -19.62 -0.19
N TRP A 27 8.08 -19.45 -0.14
CA TRP A 27 7.41 -18.19 0.21
C TRP A 27 5.95 -18.46 0.58
N GLY A 28 5.36 -17.58 1.39
CA GLY A 28 3.95 -17.59 1.71
C GLY A 28 3.41 -16.21 2.10
N GLU A 29 2.08 -16.07 2.05
CA GLU A 29 1.35 -14.85 2.41
C GLU A 29 0.07 -15.20 3.18
N PRO A 30 -0.35 -14.37 4.15
CA PRO A 30 0.30 -13.14 4.63
C PRO A 30 1.56 -13.41 5.48
N ILE A 31 2.62 -12.60 5.34
CA ILE A 31 3.85 -12.73 6.17
C ILE A 31 3.69 -12.02 7.52
N ASN A 32 3.01 -10.88 7.53
CA ASN A 32 2.85 -10.04 8.71
C ASN A 32 1.49 -9.35 8.71
N LYS A 33 1.20 -8.60 9.79
CA LYS A 33 -0.09 -7.93 9.97
C LYS A 33 -0.42 -6.89 8.88
N CYS A 34 0.57 -6.37 8.17
CA CYS A 34 0.37 -5.42 7.06
C CYS A 34 -0.11 -6.06 5.77
N ASP A 35 0.10 -7.38 5.60
CA ASP A 35 -0.28 -8.08 4.37
C ASP A 35 -1.78 -8.42 4.35
N TYR A 36 -2.46 -8.30 5.51
CA TYR A 36 -3.91 -8.42 5.58
C TYR A 36 -4.60 -7.27 4.84
N TYR A 37 -5.60 -7.66 4.04
CA TYR A 37 -6.39 -6.74 3.25
C TYR A 37 -7.01 -5.62 4.10
N ALA A 38 -6.94 -4.39 3.60
CA ALA A 38 -7.52 -3.19 4.21
C ALA A 38 -7.13 -2.93 5.68
N ARG A 39 -6.00 -3.46 6.17
CA ARG A 39 -5.55 -3.31 7.58
C ARG A 39 -5.54 -1.86 8.08
N CYS A 40 -5.15 -0.91 7.22
CA CYS A 40 -4.94 0.50 7.58
C CYS A 40 -6.11 1.42 7.19
N GLY A 41 -7.13 0.90 6.52
CA GLY A 41 -8.18 1.72 5.92
C GLY A 41 -7.69 2.67 4.81
N PRO A 42 -8.59 3.49 4.24
CA PRO A 42 -8.26 4.45 3.19
C PRO A 42 -7.19 5.45 3.62
N TYR A 43 -6.26 5.77 2.72
CA TYR A 43 -5.15 6.73 2.94
C TYR A 43 -4.25 6.45 4.15
N GLY A 44 -4.37 5.26 4.74
CA GLY A 44 -3.45 4.72 5.74
C GLY A 44 -2.38 3.84 5.08
N ALA A 45 -1.19 3.87 5.63
CA ALA A 45 -0.07 3.03 5.23
C ALA A 45 0.37 2.15 6.41
N CYS A 46 0.83 0.94 6.09
CA CYS A 46 1.39 0.03 7.07
C CYS A 46 2.92 0.06 6.99
N ASP A 47 3.56 0.30 8.13
CA ASP A 47 5.01 0.31 8.26
C ASP A 47 5.47 -0.98 8.94
N LYS A 48 5.96 -1.94 8.13
CA LYS A 48 6.44 -3.26 8.61
C LYS A 48 7.62 -3.13 9.59
N ASN A 49 8.38 -2.03 9.49
CA ASN A 49 9.54 -1.73 10.33
C ASN A 49 9.23 -0.69 11.42
N GLY A 50 7.95 -0.35 11.60
CA GLY A 50 7.51 0.61 12.60
C GLY A 50 7.80 0.12 14.02
N ASP A 51 8.06 1.06 14.92
CA ASP A 51 8.24 0.80 16.35
C ASP A 51 7.07 -0.05 16.90
N PRO A 52 7.33 -1.21 17.55
CA PRO A 52 6.30 -2.04 18.18
C PRO A 52 5.40 -1.29 19.17
N LEU A 53 5.90 -0.20 19.77
CA LEU A 53 5.18 0.66 20.70
C LEU A 53 4.28 1.68 19.98
N SER A 54 4.55 1.96 18.71
CA SER A 54 3.68 2.77 17.85
C SER A 54 2.72 1.86 17.08
N SER A 55 1.51 2.36 16.76
CA SER A 55 0.65 1.62 15.84
C SER A 55 1.37 1.45 14.50
N GLN A 56 1.49 0.21 14.00
CA GLN A 56 2.04 -0.10 12.66
C GLN A 56 1.28 0.60 11.51
N ARG A 57 0.15 1.22 11.83
CA ARG A 57 -0.66 2.05 10.94
C ARG A 57 -0.30 3.52 11.11
N LYS A 58 -0.05 4.19 10.00
CA LYS A 58 0.20 5.64 9.95
C LYS A 58 -0.61 6.25 8.81
N CYS A 59 -1.11 7.46 8.99
CA CYS A 59 -1.65 8.22 7.88
C CYS A 59 -0.53 8.69 6.95
N LEU A 60 -0.82 8.74 5.66
CA LEU A 60 0.07 9.37 4.69
C LEU A 60 0.25 10.86 5.03
N LYS A 61 1.40 11.44 4.68
CA LYS A 61 1.66 12.88 4.89
C LYS A 61 0.55 13.72 4.25
N GLY A 62 -0.01 14.66 5.01
CA GLY A 62 -1.16 15.49 4.59
C GLY A 62 -2.54 14.88 4.88
N PHE A 63 -2.56 13.75 5.58
CA PHE A 63 -3.77 13.10 6.07
C PHE A 63 -3.69 12.92 7.59
N ARG A 64 -4.85 13.00 8.24
CA ARG A 64 -5.03 12.78 9.68
C ARG A 64 -6.06 11.68 9.92
N THR A 65 -6.09 11.12 11.11
CA THR A 65 -7.12 10.14 11.48
C THR A 65 -8.49 10.81 11.47
N ASP A 66 -9.51 10.09 10.99
CA ASP A 66 -10.89 10.58 10.94
C ASP A 66 -11.51 10.70 12.35
N PHE A 67 -10.93 10.02 13.34
CA PHE A 67 -11.43 10.00 14.72
C PHE A 67 -10.32 10.33 15.71
N GLN A 68 -10.59 11.21 16.69
CA GLN A 68 -9.65 11.48 17.79
C GLN A 68 -9.66 10.39 18.88
N LYS A 69 -10.68 9.50 18.92
CA LYS A 69 -10.93 8.61 20.08
C LYS A 69 -10.36 7.19 20.00
N GLN A 70 -9.95 6.67 18.85
CA GLN A 70 -9.38 5.30 18.74
C GLN A 70 -7.83 5.27 18.80
N TRP A 71 -7.18 6.39 19.18
CA TRP A 71 -5.70 6.50 19.28
C TRP A 71 -5.20 5.59 20.39
N ALA A 72 -6.03 5.44 21.42
CA ALA A 72 -5.80 4.59 22.56
C ALA A 72 -5.96 3.09 22.28
N THR A 73 -6.77 2.71 21.28
CA THR A 73 -7.07 1.28 20.99
C THR A 73 -6.23 0.71 19.86
N GLY A 74 -5.46 1.54 19.16
CA GLY A 74 -4.53 1.12 18.13
C GLY A 74 -5.19 0.64 16.83
N ASP A 75 -6.48 0.27 16.85
CA ASP A 75 -7.31 -0.20 15.74
C ASP A 75 -8.18 0.89 15.10
N TRP A 76 -7.75 1.39 13.94
CA TRP A 76 -8.43 2.42 13.14
C TRP A 76 -8.93 1.86 11.80
N PRO A 77 -10.11 1.22 11.75
CA PRO A 77 -10.68 0.77 10.48
C PRO A 77 -11.17 1.93 9.61
N GLY A 78 -11.45 3.10 10.21
CA GLY A 78 -11.96 4.28 9.50
C GLY A 78 -10.95 4.98 8.58
N GLY A 79 -9.67 4.60 8.63
CA GLY A 79 -8.62 5.18 7.81
C GLY A 79 -8.32 6.64 8.14
N CYS A 80 -7.85 7.37 7.13
CA CYS A 80 -7.37 8.73 7.24
C CYS A 80 -8.10 9.66 6.26
N VAL A 81 -8.25 10.93 6.67
CA VAL A 81 -8.88 11.98 5.87
C VAL A 81 -7.87 13.07 5.56
N ARG A 82 -8.01 13.74 4.41
CA ARG A 82 -7.16 14.87 4.03
C ARG A 82 -7.24 15.97 5.10
N GLU A 83 -6.09 16.54 5.44
CA GLU A 83 -6.04 17.69 6.35
C GLU A 83 -6.57 18.97 5.69
N LYS A 84 -6.39 19.09 4.37
CA LYS A 84 -6.84 20.24 3.57
C LYS A 84 -7.65 19.75 2.37
N ALA A 85 -8.78 20.42 2.13
CA ALA A 85 -9.58 20.21 0.93
C ALA A 85 -8.75 20.52 -0.33
N LEU A 86 -9.00 19.76 -1.39
CA LEU A 86 -8.39 20.02 -2.69
C LEU A 86 -9.12 21.20 -3.36
N THR A 87 -8.36 22.12 -3.92
CA THR A 87 -8.78 23.30 -4.68
C THR A 87 -8.59 23.12 -6.18
N CYS A 88 -7.84 22.10 -6.62
CA CYS A 88 -7.53 21.81 -8.03
C CYS A 88 -6.95 23.02 -8.79
N ASP A 89 -6.26 23.90 -8.07
CA ASP A 89 -5.57 25.07 -8.59
C ASP A 89 -4.06 24.82 -8.71
N LYS A 90 -3.34 25.79 -9.29
CA LYS A 90 -1.89 25.69 -9.56
C LYS A 90 -1.02 25.55 -8.30
N GLY A 91 -1.61 25.62 -7.10
CA GLY A 91 -0.92 25.49 -5.81
C GLY A 91 -0.86 24.06 -5.27
N GLU A 92 -1.59 23.13 -5.87
CA GLU A 92 -1.58 21.73 -5.45
C GLU A 92 -0.36 20.99 -6.01
N GLY A 93 0.14 20.03 -5.25
CA GLY A 93 1.27 19.21 -5.67
C GLY A 93 1.21 17.81 -5.07
N PHE A 94 2.14 16.97 -5.49
CA PHE A 94 2.21 15.57 -5.08
C PHE A 94 3.28 15.34 -4.01
N SER A 95 2.99 14.42 -3.09
CA SER A 95 4.01 13.86 -2.19
C SER A 95 4.57 12.59 -2.78
N LYS A 96 5.90 12.47 -2.85
CA LYS A 96 6.55 11.23 -3.26
C LYS A 96 6.62 10.28 -2.06
N PHE A 97 6.11 9.06 -2.23
CA PHE A 97 6.33 7.95 -1.30
C PHE A 97 7.21 6.88 -1.96
N GLU A 98 8.08 6.26 -1.18
CA GLU A 98 9.02 5.24 -1.66
C GLU A 98 8.79 3.92 -0.92
N LYS A 99 9.14 2.80 -1.57
CA LYS A 99 9.03 1.44 -1.00
C LYS A 99 7.60 1.08 -0.56
N MET A 100 6.59 1.58 -1.27
CA MET A 100 5.18 1.37 -0.97
C MET A 100 4.59 0.31 -1.89
N LYS A 101 3.85 -0.65 -1.34
CA LYS A 101 2.96 -1.48 -2.17
C LYS A 101 1.92 -0.58 -2.82
N LEU A 102 1.66 -0.78 -4.11
CA LEU A 102 0.63 -0.03 -4.82
C LEU A 102 -0.75 -0.27 -4.19
N PRO A 103 -1.61 0.75 -4.15
CA PRO A 103 -2.97 0.58 -3.64
C PRO A 103 -3.77 -0.35 -4.54
N ASP A 104 -4.80 -0.95 -3.95
CA ASP A 104 -5.80 -1.70 -4.70
C ASP A 104 -6.44 -0.74 -5.73
N HIS A 105 -6.46 -1.14 -7.01
CA HIS A 105 -7.02 -0.35 -8.13
C HIS A 105 -6.13 0.82 -8.63
N ALA A 106 -4.81 0.75 -8.45
CA ALA A 106 -3.88 1.66 -9.12
C ALA A 106 -4.05 1.61 -10.65
N ILE A 107 -4.19 2.78 -11.30
CA ILE A 107 -4.23 2.90 -12.76
C ILE A 107 -2.81 3.11 -13.28
N ILE A 108 -2.38 2.22 -14.17
CA ILE A 108 -1.10 2.34 -14.85
C ILE A 108 -1.33 3.13 -16.14
N LEU A 109 -0.88 4.38 -16.15
CA LEU A 109 -0.77 5.17 -17.37
C LEU A 109 0.45 4.67 -18.17
N GLY A 110 0.33 4.60 -19.50
CA GLY A 110 1.27 3.92 -20.40
C GLY A 110 2.68 4.53 -20.48
N ASN A 111 3.34 4.42 -21.63
CA ASN A 111 4.72 4.90 -21.81
C ASN A 111 4.80 6.43 -21.78
N MET A 112 4.88 7.01 -20.58
CA MET A 112 4.96 8.45 -20.32
C MET A 112 6.08 8.73 -19.32
N SER A 113 6.69 9.90 -19.43
CA SER A 113 7.60 10.43 -18.42
C SER A 113 6.87 10.78 -17.12
N MET A 114 7.62 10.93 -16.03
CA MET A 114 7.08 11.34 -14.73
C MET A 114 6.32 12.67 -14.81
N SER A 115 6.89 13.66 -15.52
CA SER A 115 6.30 14.98 -15.69
C SER A 115 5.01 14.95 -16.51
N GLU A 116 4.94 14.10 -17.53
CA GLU A 116 3.73 13.93 -18.33
C GLU A 116 2.64 13.23 -17.51
N CYS A 117 2.99 12.23 -16.70
CA CYS A 117 2.05 11.57 -15.81
C CYS A 117 1.51 12.52 -14.72
N GLU A 118 2.38 13.36 -14.16
CA GLU A 118 2.00 14.39 -13.18
C GLU A 118 1.05 15.42 -13.81
N PHE A 119 1.36 15.89 -15.02
CA PHE A 119 0.51 16.80 -15.77
C PHE A 119 -0.85 16.17 -16.09
N GLU A 120 -0.88 14.94 -16.61
CA GLU A 120 -2.12 14.20 -16.84
C GLU A 120 -2.89 14.01 -15.53
N CYS A 121 -2.21 13.75 -14.41
CA CYS A 121 -2.87 13.60 -13.13
C CYS A 121 -3.58 14.88 -12.69
N HIS A 122 -2.92 16.02 -12.85
CA HIS A 122 -3.50 17.33 -12.53
C HIS A 122 -4.74 17.64 -13.37
N TRP A 123 -4.70 17.37 -14.67
CA TRP A 123 -5.78 17.79 -15.59
C TRP A 123 -6.92 16.78 -15.71
N LYS A 124 -6.64 15.47 -15.72
CA LYS A 124 -7.69 14.43 -15.87
C LYS A 124 -8.47 14.17 -14.59
N PHE A 125 -7.87 14.34 -13.43
CA PHE A 125 -8.47 13.87 -12.17
C PHE A 125 -8.98 14.97 -11.24
N GLY A 126 -8.97 16.23 -11.70
CA GLY A 126 -9.48 17.41 -10.99
C GLY A 126 -10.98 17.44 -10.68
N THR A 127 -11.75 16.37 -10.94
CA THR A 127 -13.18 16.31 -10.56
C THR A 127 -13.63 15.07 -9.79
N ALA A 128 -12.83 14.02 -9.59
CA ALA A 128 -13.30 12.88 -8.76
C ALA A 128 -12.25 11.87 -8.28
N LEU A 129 -11.02 11.82 -8.83
CA LEU A 129 -10.14 10.66 -8.64
C LEU A 129 -8.65 11.05 -8.56
N ALA A 130 -8.32 12.11 -7.81
CA ALA A 130 -6.95 12.51 -7.49
C ALA A 130 -6.25 11.54 -6.50
N GLN A 131 -6.42 10.23 -6.71
CA GLN A 131 -5.78 9.14 -5.95
C GLN A 131 -4.62 8.50 -6.73
N LEU A 132 -4.30 9.00 -7.93
CA LEU A 132 -3.33 8.39 -8.82
C LEU A 132 -1.99 9.09 -8.70
N MET A 133 -1.19 8.65 -7.74
CA MET A 133 0.22 9.00 -7.72
C MET A 133 0.95 8.30 -8.87
N PRO A 134 1.89 8.98 -9.55
CA PRO A 134 2.89 8.29 -10.34
C PRO A 134 3.88 7.67 -9.35
N ILE A 135 3.94 6.34 -9.28
CA ILE A 135 5.10 5.68 -8.74
C ILE A 135 5.56 4.63 -9.76
N GLN A 136 6.43 5.06 -10.66
CA GLN A 136 7.44 4.17 -11.23
C GLN A 136 8.33 3.70 -10.07
N MET A 137 7.89 2.68 -9.33
CA MET A 137 8.83 1.87 -8.59
C MET A 137 9.47 0.96 -9.62
N ARG A 138 10.77 1.22 -9.85
CA ARG A 138 11.73 0.19 -10.24
C ARG A 138 11.25 -1.13 -9.63
N GLN A 139 11.00 -2.12 -10.48
CA GLN A 139 11.07 -3.51 -10.08
C GLN A 139 12.42 -3.72 -9.41
N LYS A 140 12.45 -3.59 -8.10
CA LYS A 140 13.47 -4.17 -7.27
C LYS A 140 12.78 -4.78 -6.07
N GLU A 141 12.76 -6.11 -6.13
CA GLU A 141 12.95 -6.96 -4.97
C GLU A 141 11.73 -6.99 -4.02
N VAL A 142 10.65 -7.59 -4.52
CA VAL A 142 10.11 -8.71 -3.75
C VAL A 142 10.97 -9.90 -4.19
N LEU A 143 11.77 -10.41 -3.26
CA LEU A 143 12.49 -11.68 -3.45
C LEU A 143 11.53 -12.79 -3.89
#